data_AF-A0A378N827-F1
#
_entry.id   AF-A0A378N827-F1
#
_cell.length_a   1.000
_cell.length_b   1.000
_cell.length_c   1.000
_cell.angle_alpha   90.00
_cell.angle_beta   90.00
_cell.angle_gamma   90.00
#
_symmetry.space_group_name_H-M   'P 1'
#
loop_
_entity.id
_entity.type
_entity.pdbx_description
1 polymer ?
#
loop_
_entity_poly.entity_id
_entity_poly.type
_entity_poly.pdbx_seq_one_letter_code
_entity_poly.pdbx_strand_id
1 'polypeptide(L)' 'MAIIQLLCGNIGVSGGGVNALRGHSNVQGITDLGLFPHMLPGYIRLPTEADATLEAT' A
#
# COMPACT_ATOMS: atom_id res chain seq x y z
N MET A 1 11.82 10.06 -6.65
CA MET A 1 12.14 10.41 -5.24
C MET A 1 12.65 9.24 -4.43
N ALA A 2 11.97 8.08 -4.41
CA ALA A 2 12.43 6.91 -3.67
C ALA A 2 13.88 6.47 -4.01
N ILE A 3 14.22 6.38 -5.31
CA ILE A 3 15.58 5.98 -5.75
C ILE A 3 16.64 6.93 -5.21
N ILE A 4 16.42 8.25 -5.28
CA ILE A 4 17.36 9.26 -4.77
C ILE A 4 17.54 9.12 -3.26
N GLN A 5 16.45 8.97 -2.50
CA GLN A 5 16.52 8.83 -1.05
C GLN A 5 17.21 7.53 -0.62
N LEU A 6 17.13 6.46 -1.42
CA LEU A 6 17.90 5.23 -1.20
C LEU A 6 19.39 5.44 -1.50
N LEU A 7 19.74 6.09 -2.62
CA LEU A 7 21.13 6.37 -2.99
C LEU A 7 21.84 7.26 -1.96
N CYS A 8 21.14 8.21 -1.36
CA CYS A 8 21.68 9.06 -0.29
C CYS A 8 21.61 8.42 1.12
N GLY A 9 21.11 7.19 1.26
CA GLY A 9 21.01 6.51 2.57
C GLY A 9 19.99 7.13 3.54
N ASN A 10 19.00 7.86 3.02
CA ASN A 10 18.04 8.63 3.82
C ASN A 10 16.78 7.84 4.21
N ILE A 11 16.59 6.59 3.76
CA ILE A 11 15.41 5.78 4.14
C ILE A 11 15.64 5.12 5.50
N GLY A 12 14.67 5.25 6.42
CA GLY A 12 14.72 4.61 7.74
C GLY A 12 15.49 5.39 8.82
N VAL A 13 15.98 6.59 8.51
CA VAL A 13 16.68 7.48 9.45
C VAL A 13 15.81 8.68 9.86
N SER A 14 16.02 9.20 11.08
CA SER A 14 15.30 10.38 11.58
C SER A 14 15.56 11.60 10.69
N GLY A 15 14.50 12.34 10.34
CA GLY A 15 14.56 13.49 9.44
C GLY A 15 14.77 13.17 7.95
N GLY A 16 14.95 11.89 7.59
CA GLY A 16 15.05 11.41 6.21
C GLY A 16 13.70 10.97 5.61
N GLY A 17 13.76 10.05 4.66
CA GLY A 17 12.58 9.38 4.10
C GLY A 17 11.91 10.11 2.93
N VAL A 18 10.74 9.62 2.54
CA VAL A 18 9.84 10.31 1.61
C VAL A 18 8.53 10.55 2.34
N ASN A 19 8.25 11.80 2.67
CA ASN A 19 7.01 12.20 3.32
C ASN A 19 5.89 12.31 2.28
N ALA A 20 5.18 11.21 2.04
CA ALA A 20 4.01 11.18 1.16
C ALA A 20 2.80 11.82 1.87
N LEU A 21 2.72 13.14 1.84
CA LEU A 21 1.65 13.91 2.47
C LEU A 21 0.29 13.51 1.89
N ARG A 22 -0.65 13.17 2.77
CA ARG A 22 -2.00 12.73 2.42
C ARG A 22 -2.97 13.91 2.38
N GLY A 23 -4.01 13.79 1.56
CA GLY A 23 -5.00 14.85 1.31
C GLY A 23 -6.10 14.92 2.38
N HIS A 24 -7.17 14.12 2.21
CA HIS A 24 -8.26 14.12 3.19
C HIS A 24 -7.82 13.58 4.55
N SER A 25 -8.48 14.06 5.61
CA SER A 25 -8.19 13.71 7.01
C SER A 25 -8.07 12.21 7.25
N ASN A 26 -8.87 11.39 6.57
CA ASN A 26 -8.87 9.94 6.72
C ASN A 26 -8.64 9.18 5.39
N VAL A 27 -7.98 9.78 4.40
CA VAL A 27 -7.70 9.06 3.13
C VAL A 27 -6.79 7.84 3.36
N GLN A 28 -5.93 7.89 4.38
CA GLN A 28 -5.11 6.75 4.77
C GLN A 28 -6.00 5.62 5.31
N GLY A 29 -6.91 5.89 6.25
CA GLY A 29 -7.83 4.88 6.78
C GLY A 29 -8.83 4.33 5.75
N ILE A 30 -9.28 5.16 4.80
CA ILE A 30 -10.09 4.70 3.65
C ILE A 30 -9.33 3.66 2.82
N THR A 31 -8.02 3.87 2.65
CA THR A 31 -7.14 2.92 1.95
C THR A 31 -6.91 1.67 2.77
N ASP A 32 -6.68 1.81 4.08
CA ASP A 32 -6.47 0.68 4.98
C ASP A 32 -7.72 -0.23 5.07
N LEU A 33 -8.92 0.36 4.99
CA LEU A 33 -10.19 -0.37 4.94
C LEU A 33 -10.54 -0.92 3.55
N GLY A 34 -9.70 -0.69 2.53
CA GLY A 34 -9.91 -1.25 1.20
C GLY A 34 -11.17 -0.73 0.51
N LEU A 35 -11.54 0.55 0.71
CA LEU A 35 -12.71 1.17 0.05
C LEU A 35 -12.43 1.50 -1.42
N PHE A 36 -11.88 0.52 -2.15
CA PHE A 36 -11.52 0.56 -3.56
C PHE A 36 -12.03 -0.70 -4.27
N PRO A 37 -12.37 -0.62 -5.56
CA PRO A 37 -13.05 -1.71 -6.28
C PRO A 37 -12.20 -2.99 -6.49
N HIS A 38 -10.93 -2.98 -6.08
CA HIS A 38 -9.95 -4.05 -6.31
C HIS A 38 -9.26 -4.53 -5.03
N MET A 39 -9.68 -4.04 -3.85
CA MET A 39 -9.06 -4.38 -2.57
C MET A 39 -10.09 -4.76 -1.52
N LEU A 40 -9.68 -5.66 -0.64
CA LEU A 40 -10.27 -5.94 0.65
C LEU A 40 -9.48 -5.16 1.73
N PRO A 41 -10.03 -5.04 2.95
CA PRO A 41 -9.31 -4.41 4.07
C PRO A 41 -7.91 -5.00 4.28
N GLY A 42 -6.96 -4.17 4.70
CA GLY A 42 -5.59 -4.59 4.98
C GLY A 42 -4.74 -4.81 3.73
N TYR A 43 -5.01 -4.09 2.64
CA TYR A 43 -4.27 -4.17 1.37
C TYR A 43 -4.33 -5.54 0.69
N ILE A 44 -5.34 -6.36 1.02
CA ILE A 44 -5.56 -7.66 0.40
C ILE A 44 -6.20 -7.43 -0.96
N ARG A 45 -5.70 -8.07 -2.02
CA ARG A 45 -6.31 -7.98 -3.36
C ARG A 45 -7.64 -8.74 -3.37
N LEU A 46 -8.66 -8.17 -4.02
CA LEU A 46 -9.87 -8.94 -4.33
C LEU A 46 -9.54 -10.14 -5.24
N PRO A 47 -10.13 -11.33 -4.99
CA PRO A 47 -9.89 -12.50 -5.82
C PRO A 47 -10.39 -12.28 -7.25
N THR A 48 -9.71 -12.93 -8.17
CA THR A 48 -9.97 -12.93 -9.62
C THR A 48 -10.18 -14.36 -10.10
N GLU A 49 -10.67 -14.52 -11.33
CA GLU A 49 -10.89 -15.85 -11.93
C GLU A 49 -9.59 -16.66 -12.13
N ALA A 50 -8.42 -16.00 -12.08
CA ALA A 50 -7.13 -16.67 -12.19
C ALA A 50 -6.64 -17.27 -10.86
N ASP A 51 -7.27 -16.95 -9.73
CA ASP A 51 -6.85 -17.43 -8.42
C ASP A 51 -7.32 -18.88 -8.21
N ALA A 52 -6.43 -19.73 -7.67
CA ALA A 52 -6.73 -21.13 -7.42
C ALA A 52 -7.81 -21.29 -6.34
N THR A 53 -8.80 -22.15 -6.60
CA THR A 53 -9.83 -22.50 -5.63
C THR A 53 -9.34 -23.64 -4.72
N LEU A 54 -9.84 -23.68 -3.48
CA LEU A 54 -9.47 -24.71 -2.52
C LEU A 54 -9.78 -26.14 -3.01
N GLU A 55 -10.83 -26.30 -3.83
CA GLU A 55 -11.24 -27.58 -4.42
C GLU A 55 -10.33 -28.05 -5.58
N ALA A 56 -9.42 -27.20 -6.06
CA ALA A 56 -8.49 -27.52 -7.15
C ALA A 56 -7.15 -28.13 -6.66
N THR A 57 -7.06 -28.50 -5.37
CA THR A 57 -5.87 -29.12 -4.74
C THR A 57 -6.19 -30.53 -4.24
#